data_AF-T2IQD3-F1
#
_entry.id   AF-T2IQD3-F1
#
_cell.length_a   1.000
_cell.length_b   1.000
_cell.length_c   1.000
_cell.angle_alpha   90.00
_cell.angle_beta   90.00
_cell.angle_gamma   90.00
#
_symmetry.space_group_name_H-M   'P 1'
#
loop_
_entity.id
_entity.type
_entity.pdbx_description
1 polymer ?
#
loop_
_entity_poly.entity_id
_entity_poly.type
_entity_poly.pdbx_seq_one_letter_code
_entity_poly.pdbx_strand_id
1 'polypeptide(L)'
;MNKFPKSFYRNGKQVRDNQPKIIRYADDFVIIHNEYEVILQCKEIIAQWLKKAGLELKPEKTSIRHTLKSIEHDGQTVDPGFDFLGFNIRSYSKGKHRSGKTPRGKIIGSKTLIKPSKKKILAHHEALKEVIKDNKKAPQAALIARLNPIILGWCNYYRTVASKETFASENNVLWNMLRAWTVNRKKKKHHCMKPLENISHTESTENGRFKQKKQSSTIMPKRK
;
A
#
# COMPACT_ATOMS: atom_id res chain seq x y z
N MET A 1 -25.84 -29.31 -0.86
CA MET A 1 -25.82 -29.04 0.60
C MET A 1 -24.90 -27.86 0.87
N ASN A 2 -25.38 -26.81 1.54
CA ASN A 2 -24.51 -25.70 1.96
C ASN A 2 -23.57 -26.21 3.07
N LYS A 3 -22.28 -26.40 2.75
CA LYS A 3 -21.27 -26.89 3.71
C LYS A 3 -21.11 -25.99 4.95
N PHE A 4 -21.50 -24.71 4.87
CA PHE A 4 -21.36 -23.75 5.97
C PHE A 4 -22.73 -23.11 6.32
N PRO A 5 -23.25 -23.33 7.54
CA PRO A 5 -24.54 -22.75 7.95
C PRO A 5 -24.44 -21.23 8.12
N LYS A 6 -25.51 -20.51 7.78
CA LYS A 6 -25.57 -19.03 7.90
C LYS A 6 -25.46 -18.53 9.35
N SER A 7 -25.97 -19.32 10.30
CA SER A 7 -25.89 -19.04 11.73
C SER A 7 -25.77 -20.33 12.53
N PHE A 8 -25.09 -20.27 13.67
CA PHE A 8 -25.01 -21.37 14.63
C PHE A 8 -25.04 -20.82 16.06
N TYR A 9 -25.35 -21.68 17.03
CA TYR A 9 -25.33 -21.32 18.45
C TYR A 9 -24.00 -21.74 19.07
N ARG A 10 -23.36 -20.81 19.79
CA ARG A 10 -22.16 -21.10 20.60
C ARG A 10 -22.33 -20.47 21.97
N ASN A 11 -22.23 -21.28 23.03
CA ASN A 11 -22.41 -20.86 24.43
C ASN A 11 -23.70 -20.05 24.64
N GLY A 12 -24.83 -20.54 24.11
CA GLY A 12 -26.15 -19.90 24.22
C GLY A 12 -26.35 -18.62 23.39
N LYS A 13 -25.34 -18.16 22.64
CA LYS A 13 -25.44 -16.98 21.77
C LYS A 13 -25.49 -17.39 20.30
N GLN A 14 -26.44 -16.83 19.56
CA GLN A 14 -26.52 -17.02 18.11
C GLN A 14 -25.43 -16.20 17.43
N VAL A 15 -24.50 -16.88 16.76
CA VAL A 15 -23.51 -16.27 15.87
C VAL A 15 -24.12 -16.21 14.48
N ARG A 16 -24.31 -14.99 13.96
CA ARG A 16 -24.81 -14.71 12.60
C ARG A 16 -23.63 -14.44 11.66
N ASP A 17 -23.82 -14.60 10.35
CA ASP A 17 -22.81 -14.41 9.30
C ASP A 17 -21.58 -15.34 9.42
N ASN A 18 -21.82 -16.62 9.68
CA ASN A 18 -20.76 -17.63 9.73
C ASN A 18 -20.33 -18.15 8.34
N GLN A 19 -20.74 -17.49 7.27
CA GLN A 19 -20.33 -17.88 5.93
C GLN A 19 -18.94 -17.33 5.62
N PRO A 20 -18.01 -18.16 5.12
CA PRO A 20 -16.73 -17.69 4.63
C PRO A 20 -16.91 -16.62 3.55
N LYS A 21 -16.18 -15.52 3.68
CA LYS A 21 -16.20 -14.44 2.68
C LYS A 21 -15.04 -14.64 1.71
N ILE A 22 -15.33 -14.59 0.42
CA ILE A 22 -14.34 -14.74 -0.63
C ILE A 22 -14.18 -13.42 -1.37
N ILE A 23 -12.94 -12.98 -1.55
CA ILE A 23 -12.56 -11.82 -2.35
C ILE A 23 -11.65 -12.35 -3.46
N ARG A 24 -12.00 -12.12 -4.73
CA ARG A 24 -11.23 -12.61 -5.90
C ARG A 24 -10.83 -11.45 -6.79
N TYR A 25 -9.60 -11.49 -7.28
CA TYR A 25 -9.04 -10.58 -8.28
C TYR A 25 -8.18 -11.38 -9.27
N ALA A 26 -8.67 -11.53 -10.51
CA ALA A 26 -8.10 -12.46 -11.49
C ALA A 26 -7.88 -13.85 -10.87
N ASP A 27 -6.63 -14.32 -10.82
CA ASP A 27 -6.24 -15.63 -10.26
C ASP A 27 -5.97 -15.59 -8.74
N ASP A 28 -5.79 -14.39 -8.18
CA ASP A 28 -5.54 -14.22 -6.75
C ASP A 28 -6.87 -14.12 -5.97
N PHE A 29 -7.00 -14.87 -4.87
CA PHE A 29 -8.16 -14.79 -4.00
C PHE A 29 -7.79 -14.87 -2.51
N VAL A 30 -8.66 -14.32 -1.68
CA VAL A 30 -8.56 -14.33 -0.22
C VAL A 30 -9.87 -14.81 0.36
N ILE A 31 -9.77 -15.71 1.33
CA ILE A 31 -10.90 -16.23 2.09
C ILE A 31 -10.76 -15.73 3.51
N ILE A 32 -11.83 -15.14 4.03
CA ILE A 32 -11.87 -14.55 5.37
C ILE A 32 -12.94 -15.27 6.17
N HIS A 33 -12.53 -15.82 7.30
CA HIS A 33 -13.41 -16.41 8.28
C HIS A 33 -12.84 -16.21 9.69
N ASN A 34 -13.70 -16.25 10.71
CA ASN A 34 -13.29 -16.04 12.10
C ASN A 34 -12.65 -17.28 12.73
N GLU A 35 -12.95 -18.45 12.18
CA GLU A 35 -12.54 -19.76 12.72
C GLU A 35 -11.56 -20.46 11.78
N TYR A 36 -10.47 -20.97 12.36
CA TYR A 36 -9.36 -21.57 11.63
C TYR A 36 -9.74 -22.89 10.94
N GLU A 37 -10.50 -23.75 11.63
CA GLU A 37 -10.96 -25.05 11.10
C GLU A 37 -11.79 -24.88 9.82
N VAL A 38 -12.65 -23.86 9.78
CA VAL A 38 -13.44 -23.52 8.58
C VAL A 38 -12.53 -23.11 7.42
N ILE A 39 -11.42 -22.40 7.69
CA ILE A 39 -10.45 -22.03 6.65
C ILE A 39 -9.75 -23.27 6.10
N LEU A 40 -9.39 -24.24 6.95
CA LEU A 40 -8.81 -25.52 6.52
C LEU A 40 -9.78 -26.30 5.62
N GLN A 41 -11.05 -26.41 6.04
CA GLN A 41 -12.09 -27.04 5.21
C GLN A 41 -12.28 -26.31 3.87
N CYS A 42 -12.26 -24.97 3.88
CA CYS A 42 -12.33 -24.18 2.65
C CYS A 42 -11.14 -24.45 1.72
N LYS A 43 -9.93 -24.59 2.26
CA LYS A 43 -8.73 -24.94 1.48
C LYS A 43 -8.90 -26.27 0.76
N GLU A 44 -9.41 -27.29 1.44
CA GLU A 44 -9.67 -28.61 0.85
C GLU A 44 -10.75 -28.56 -0.24
N ILE A 45 -11.87 -27.86 0.02
CA ILE A 45 -12.96 -27.70 -0.95
C ILE A 45 -12.46 -27.03 -2.22
N ILE A 46 -11.62 -26.00 -2.09
CA ILE A 46 -11.08 -25.26 -3.22
C ILE A 46 -10.03 -26.08 -3.96
N ALA A 47 -9.19 -26.84 -3.26
CA ALA A 47 -8.27 -27.77 -3.90
C ALA A 47 -9.03 -28.80 -4.76
N GLN A 48 -10.11 -29.37 -4.23
CA GLN A 48 -10.97 -30.30 -4.97
C GLN A 48 -11.66 -29.63 -6.16
N TRP A 49 -12.11 -28.37 -6.01
CA TRP A 49 -12.75 -27.61 -7.08
C TRP A 49 -11.77 -27.23 -8.20
N LEU A 50 -10.57 -26.74 -7.85
CA LEU A 50 -9.52 -26.40 -8.81
C LEU A 50 -9.03 -27.62 -9.57
N LYS A 51 -8.93 -28.78 -8.90
CA LYS A 51 -8.55 -30.04 -9.56
C LYS A 51 -9.52 -30.43 -10.69
N LYS A 52 -10.82 -30.12 -10.56
CA LYS A 52 -11.80 -30.32 -11.65
C LYS A 52 -11.55 -29.43 -12.85
N ALA A 53 -10.94 -28.26 -12.64
CA ALA A 53 -10.56 -27.32 -13.69
C ALA A 53 -9.13 -27.59 -14.22
N GLY A 54 -8.44 -28.64 -13.75
CA GLY A 54 -7.06 -28.93 -14.13
C GLY A 54 -6.03 -27.98 -13.51
N LEU A 55 -6.39 -27.27 -12.44
CA LEU A 55 -5.51 -26.35 -11.72
C LEU A 55 -5.16 -26.90 -10.34
N GLU A 56 -3.96 -26.58 -9.87
CA GLU A 56 -3.50 -26.97 -8.54
C GLU A 56 -3.08 -25.76 -7.71
N LEU A 57 -3.31 -25.84 -6.39
CA LEU A 57 -2.85 -24.82 -5.45
C LEU A 57 -1.35 -24.99 -5.23
N LYS A 58 -0.58 -23.96 -5.57
CA LYS A 58 0.85 -23.94 -5.26
C LYS A 58 1.06 -23.71 -3.75
N PRO A 59 1.61 -24.68 -2.98
CA PRO A 59 1.74 -24.55 -1.53
C PRO A 59 2.59 -23.33 -1.12
N GLU A 60 3.60 -23.00 -1.92
CA GLU A 60 4.45 -21.82 -1.70
C GLU A 60 3.70 -20.48 -1.76
N LYS A 61 2.60 -20.40 -2.53
CA LYS A 61 1.81 -19.17 -2.69
C LYS A 61 0.67 -19.09 -1.68
N THR A 62 0.21 -20.23 -1.16
CA THR A 62 -0.90 -20.30 -0.21
C THR A 62 -0.39 -20.24 1.22
N SER A 63 -0.73 -19.18 1.95
CA SER A 63 -0.43 -19.09 3.38
C SER A 63 -1.69 -18.77 4.17
N ILE A 64 -1.94 -19.50 5.25
CA ILE A 64 -2.97 -19.13 6.22
C ILE A 64 -2.35 -18.12 7.17
N ARG A 65 -3.05 -17.00 7.39
CA ARG A 65 -2.59 -15.89 8.24
C ARG A 65 -3.72 -15.36 9.08
N HIS A 66 -3.39 -14.89 10.27
CA HIS A 66 -4.34 -14.20 11.14
C HIS A 66 -4.07 -12.69 11.10
N THR A 67 -5.13 -11.87 11.05
CA THR A 67 -4.97 -10.41 10.87
C THR A 67 -4.46 -9.69 12.13
N LEU A 68 -4.83 -10.18 13.33
CA LEU A 68 -4.45 -9.59 14.63
C LEU A 68 -3.31 -10.30 15.40
N LYS A 69 -3.32 -11.63 15.46
CA LYS A 69 -2.40 -12.44 16.27
C LYS A 69 -1.35 -13.11 15.39
N SER A 70 -0.17 -13.36 15.95
CA SER A 70 0.77 -14.31 15.37
C SER A 70 0.20 -15.71 15.52
N ILE A 71 0.38 -16.54 14.50
CA ILE A 71 -0.03 -17.95 14.52
C ILE A 71 1.17 -18.82 14.25
N GLU A 72 1.25 -19.96 14.92
CA GLU A 72 2.18 -21.01 14.54
C GLU A 72 1.50 -21.86 13.47
N HIS A 73 2.15 -21.95 12.31
CA HIS A 73 1.69 -22.76 11.19
C HIS A 73 2.90 -23.48 10.61
N ASP A 74 2.82 -24.81 10.48
CA ASP A 74 3.90 -25.67 10.00
C ASP A 74 5.25 -25.46 10.74
N GLY A 75 5.19 -25.30 12.07
CA GLY A 75 6.37 -25.11 12.92
C GLY A 75 7.03 -23.72 12.81
N GLN A 76 6.41 -22.77 12.10
CA GLN A 76 6.91 -21.41 11.96
C GLN A 76 5.94 -20.38 12.55
N THR A 77 6.48 -19.41 13.29
CA THR A 77 5.72 -18.27 13.78
C THR A 77 5.45 -17.29 12.65
N VAL A 78 4.20 -17.22 12.21
CA VAL A 78 3.76 -16.32 11.14
C VAL A 78 3.28 -15.01 11.75
N ASP A 79 3.92 -13.92 11.34
CA ASP A 79 3.53 -12.57 11.74
C ASP A 79 2.08 -12.22 11.36
N PRO A 80 1.40 -11.40 12.18
CA PRO A 80 0.04 -10.98 11.92
C PRO A 80 -0.08 -10.08 10.69
N GLY A 81 -1.17 -10.27 9.97
CA GLY A 81 -1.48 -9.57 8.73
C GLY A 81 -1.01 -10.32 7.49
N PHE A 82 -1.50 -9.89 6.33
CA PHE A 82 -1.17 -10.51 5.06
C PHE A 82 -1.10 -9.47 3.94
N ASP A 83 -0.39 -9.82 2.87
CA ASP A 83 -0.30 -8.98 1.68
C ASP A 83 -1.27 -9.48 0.60
N PHE A 84 -2.05 -8.58 0.01
CA PHE A 84 -2.95 -8.85 -1.11
C PHE A 84 -2.95 -7.67 -2.08
N LEU A 85 -2.73 -7.92 -3.37
CA LEU A 85 -2.67 -6.90 -4.44
C LEU A 85 -1.75 -5.69 -4.14
N GLY A 86 -0.67 -5.92 -3.38
CA GLY A 86 0.25 -4.84 -2.99
C GLY A 86 -0.20 -4.00 -1.79
N PHE A 87 -1.22 -4.45 -1.07
CA PHE A 87 -1.67 -3.89 0.20
C PHE A 87 -1.37 -4.86 1.33
N ASN A 88 -0.80 -4.35 2.42
CA ASN A 88 -0.68 -5.06 3.68
C ASN A 88 -1.92 -4.80 4.54
N ILE A 89 -2.67 -5.84 4.85
CA ILE A 89 -3.88 -5.80 5.67
C ILE A 89 -3.53 -6.37 7.04
N ARG A 90 -3.54 -5.51 8.07
CA ARG A 90 -3.23 -5.91 9.45
C ARG A 90 -4.13 -5.22 10.46
N SER A 91 -4.49 -5.96 11.49
CA SER A 91 -5.27 -5.48 12.63
C SER A 91 -4.35 -5.28 13.81
N TYR A 92 -4.56 -4.17 14.51
CA TYR A 92 -3.77 -3.81 15.68
C TYR A 92 -4.71 -3.75 16.88
N SER A 93 -4.30 -4.39 17.98
CA SER A 93 -5.00 -4.23 19.26
C SER A 93 -4.89 -2.76 19.70
N LYS A 94 -6.02 -2.15 20.08
CA LYS A 94 -6.09 -0.75 20.48
C LYS A 94 -7.00 -0.61 21.69
N GLY A 95 -6.74 0.41 22.52
CA GLY A 95 -7.60 0.73 23.65
C GLY A 95 -8.99 1.23 23.22
N LYS A 96 -9.88 1.42 24.21
CA LYS A 96 -11.29 1.82 24.03
C LYS A 96 -11.47 3.03 23.10
N HIS A 97 -10.58 4.01 23.18
CA HIS A 97 -10.71 5.29 22.47
C HIS A 97 -10.18 5.26 21.02
N ARG A 98 -9.33 4.30 20.66
CA ARG A 98 -8.69 4.21 19.34
C ARG A 98 -9.13 3.00 18.52
N SER A 99 -9.98 2.16 19.10
CA SER A 99 -10.53 0.97 18.46
C SER A 99 -11.56 1.31 17.39
N GLY A 100 -11.68 0.41 16.41
CA GLY A 100 -12.82 0.42 15.49
C GLY A 100 -14.13 0.17 16.23
N LYS A 101 -15.21 0.73 15.68
CA LYS A 101 -16.58 0.51 16.14
C LYS A 101 -17.34 -0.21 15.04
N THR A 102 -18.24 -1.10 15.44
CA THR A 102 -19.23 -1.68 14.52
C THR A 102 -20.22 -0.59 14.07
N PRO A 103 -21.00 -0.83 12.99
CA PRO A 103 -22.06 0.09 12.57
C PRO A 103 -23.10 0.37 13.69
N ARG A 104 -23.25 -0.56 14.64
CA ARG A 104 -24.13 -0.43 15.81
C ARG A 104 -23.45 0.22 17.03
N GLY A 105 -22.29 0.86 16.84
CA GLY A 105 -21.56 1.59 17.89
C GLY A 105 -20.74 0.73 18.87
N LYS A 106 -20.85 -0.60 18.83
CA LYS A 106 -20.07 -1.50 19.70
C LYS A 106 -18.58 -1.46 19.38
N ILE A 107 -17.75 -1.36 20.41
CA ILE A 107 -16.28 -1.34 20.31
C ILE A 107 -15.76 -2.74 19.96
N ILE A 108 -14.85 -2.81 18.99
CA ILE A 108 -14.27 -4.07 18.49
C ILE A 108 -12.98 -4.45 19.24
N GLY A 109 -12.29 -3.47 19.85
CA GLY A 109 -11.01 -3.70 20.57
C GLY A 109 -9.77 -3.76 19.66
N SER A 110 -9.95 -3.62 18.35
CA SER A 110 -8.87 -3.56 17.38
C SER A 110 -9.17 -2.53 16.29
N LYS A 111 -8.13 -2.12 15.57
CA LYS A 111 -8.23 -1.26 14.39
C LYS A 111 -7.48 -1.91 13.23
N THR A 112 -8.18 -2.16 12.13
CA THR A 112 -7.58 -2.62 10.87
C THR A 112 -6.97 -1.43 10.15
N LEU A 113 -5.70 -1.53 9.78
CA LEU A 113 -5.03 -0.57 8.90
C LEU A 113 -4.60 -1.31 7.64
N ILE A 114 -4.97 -0.74 6.50
CA ILE A 114 -4.52 -1.18 5.19
C ILE A 114 -3.40 -0.22 4.77
N LYS A 115 -2.19 -0.74 4.58
CA LYS A 115 -1.01 0.03 4.19
C LYS A 115 -0.45 -0.49 2.86
N PRO A 116 0.34 0.29 2.11
CA PRO A 116 1.11 -0.26 0.99
C PRO A 116 2.05 -1.36 1.50
N SER A 117 2.18 -2.47 0.76
CA SER A 117 3.06 -3.57 1.18
C SER A 117 4.53 -3.17 1.04
N LYS A 118 5.39 -3.68 1.94
CA LYS A 118 6.83 -3.39 1.94
C LYS A 118 7.49 -3.74 0.61
N LYS A 119 7.07 -4.85 -0.02
CA LYS A 119 7.56 -5.29 -1.32
C LYS A 119 7.26 -4.27 -2.43
N LYS A 120 6.05 -3.70 -2.44
CA LYS A 120 5.68 -2.69 -3.44
C LYS A 120 6.37 -1.36 -3.18
N ILE A 121 6.52 -0.96 -1.91
CA ILE A 121 7.29 0.23 -1.52
C ILE A 121 8.72 0.13 -2.06
N LEU A 122 9.37 -1.02 -1.83
CA LEU A 122 10.73 -1.25 -2.32
C LEU A 122 10.78 -1.21 -3.86
N ALA A 123 9.84 -1.85 -4.55
CA ALA A 123 9.77 -1.80 -6.01
C ALA A 123 9.59 -0.36 -6.53
N HIS A 124 8.86 0.50 -5.81
CA HIS A 124 8.74 1.91 -6.15
C HIS A 124 10.07 2.66 -5.98
N HIS A 125 10.76 2.44 -4.86
CA HIS A 125 12.10 2.98 -4.63
C HIS A 125 13.08 2.58 -5.75
N GLU A 126 13.07 1.31 -6.15
CA GLU A 126 13.93 0.80 -7.22
C GLU A 126 13.60 1.45 -8.56
N ALA A 127 12.32 1.59 -8.91
CA ALA A 127 11.90 2.27 -10.12
C ALA A 127 12.37 3.74 -10.16
N LEU A 128 12.22 4.47 -9.06
CA LEU A 128 12.71 5.86 -8.97
C LEU A 128 14.23 5.93 -9.09
N LYS A 129 14.94 5.01 -8.43
CA LYS A 129 16.39 4.94 -8.45
C LYS A 129 16.93 4.68 -9.86
N GLU A 130 16.36 3.73 -10.60
CA GLU A 130 16.79 3.44 -11.97
C GLU A 130 16.53 4.64 -12.89
N VAL A 131 15.38 5.30 -12.79
CA VAL A 131 15.11 6.53 -13.57
C VAL A 131 16.16 7.62 -13.29
N ILE A 132 16.52 7.86 -12.03
CA ILE A 132 17.55 8.86 -11.68
C ILE A 132 18.94 8.44 -12.19
N LYS A 133 19.26 7.16 -12.13
CA LYS A 133 20.54 6.58 -12.57
C LYS A 133 20.71 6.67 -14.08
N ASP A 134 19.65 6.43 -14.85
CA ASP A 134 19.67 6.54 -16.32
C ASP A 134 19.76 8.01 -16.77
N ASN A 135 19.20 8.91 -15.97
CA ASN A 135 19.14 10.35 -16.26
C ASN A 135 20.22 11.17 -15.51
N LYS A 136 21.36 10.56 -15.16
CA LYS A 136 22.48 11.22 -14.44
C LYS A 136 22.93 12.56 -15.06
N LYS A 137 22.95 12.64 -16.40
CA LYS A 137 23.40 13.82 -17.16
C LYS A 137 22.25 14.63 -17.76
N ALA A 138 21.01 14.16 -17.62
CA ALA A 138 19.86 14.77 -18.29
C ALA A 138 19.57 16.18 -17.75
N PRO A 139 18.96 17.06 -18.56
CA PRO A 139 18.39 18.31 -18.06
C PRO A 139 17.36 18.06 -16.95
N GLN A 140 17.24 19.00 -16.01
CA GLN A 140 16.30 18.86 -14.88
C GLN A 140 14.85 18.64 -15.35
N ALA A 141 14.40 19.36 -16.37
CA ALA A 141 13.06 19.21 -16.93
C ALA A 141 12.81 17.79 -17.46
N ALA A 142 13.81 17.18 -18.12
CA ALA A 142 13.71 15.82 -18.64
C ALA A 142 13.61 14.78 -17.52
N LEU A 143 14.38 14.95 -16.43
CA LEU A 143 14.27 14.07 -15.26
C LEU A 143 12.89 14.16 -14.61
N ILE A 144 12.39 15.39 -14.40
CA ILE A 144 11.06 15.62 -13.80
C ILE A 144 9.97 15.00 -14.68
N ALA A 145 10.04 15.17 -16.00
CA ALA A 145 9.09 14.58 -16.93
C ALA A 145 9.05 13.04 -16.87
N ARG A 146 10.19 12.40 -16.56
CA ARG A 146 10.27 10.94 -16.38
C ARG A 146 9.78 10.46 -15.02
N LEU A 147 10.03 11.22 -13.95
CA LEU A 147 9.63 10.86 -12.59
C LEU A 147 8.14 11.07 -12.32
N ASN A 148 7.56 12.16 -12.84
CA ASN A 148 6.18 12.56 -12.52
C ASN A 148 5.13 11.47 -12.79
N PRO A 149 5.11 10.77 -13.94
CA PRO A 149 4.11 9.73 -14.19
C PRO A 149 4.18 8.56 -13.18
N ILE A 150 5.39 8.19 -12.76
CA ILE A 150 5.62 7.10 -11.79
C ILE A 150 5.10 7.49 -10.42
N ILE A 151 5.43 8.71 -9.98
CA ILE A 151 4.98 9.25 -8.68
C ILE A 151 3.46 9.41 -8.67
N LEU A 152 2.87 9.97 -9.74
CA LEU A 152 1.43 10.16 -9.86
C LEU A 152 0.68 8.82 -9.87
N GLY A 153 1.17 7.84 -10.62
CA GLY A 153 0.60 6.49 -10.63
C GLY A 153 0.60 5.85 -9.25
N TRP A 154 1.72 5.97 -8.53
CA TRP A 154 1.86 5.47 -7.16
C TRP A 154 0.90 6.15 -6.17
N CYS A 155 0.88 7.48 -6.18
CA CYS A 155 -0.01 8.27 -5.32
C CYS A 155 -1.48 7.94 -5.59
N ASN A 156 -1.88 7.81 -6.86
CA ASN A 156 -3.25 7.48 -7.23
C ASN A 156 -3.65 6.08 -6.77
N TYR A 157 -2.77 5.09 -6.92
CA TYR A 157 -3.04 3.71 -6.50
C TYR A 157 -3.21 3.58 -4.98
N TYR A 158 -2.41 4.30 -4.19
CA TYR A 158 -2.42 4.22 -2.73
C TYR A 158 -3.17 5.36 -2.02
N ARG A 159 -3.94 6.18 -2.74
CA ARG A 159 -4.66 7.35 -2.18
C ARG A 159 -5.75 6.97 -1.17
N THR A 160 -6.37 5.81 -1.34
CA THR A 160 -7.55 5.39 -0.56
C THR A 160 -7.20 4.68 0.75
N VAL A 161 -5.92 4.35 0.97
CA VAL A 161 -5.47 3.55 2.11
C VAL A 161 -4.69 4.39 3.13
N ALA A 162 -4.29 3.79 4.26
CA ALA A 162 -3.53 4.47 5.30
C ALA A 162 -2.05 4.64 4.88
N SER A 163 -1.79 5.54 3.93
CA SER A 163 -0.51 5.73 3.25
C SER A 163 0.24 7.01 3.67
N LYS A 164 -0.32 7.84 4.55
CA LYS A 164 0.30 9.13 4.96
C LYS A 164 1.75 8.98 5.45
N GLU A 165 2.00 8.05 6.37
CA GLU A 165 3.35 7.77 6.90
C GLU A 165 4.28 7.26 5.80
N THR A 166 3.76 6.36 4.96
CA THR A 166 4.51 5.80 3.83
C THR A 166 4.90 6.88 2.84
N PHE A 167 3.97 7.72 2.39
CA PHE A 167 4.25 8.83 1.47
C PHE A 167 5.26 9.83 2.02
N ALA A 168 5.22 10.12 3.32
CA ALA A 168 6.23 10.98 3.96
C ALA A 168 7.62 10.34 3.90
N SER A 169 7.72 9.03 4.15
CA SER A 169 8.96 8.26 4.02
C SER A 169 9.46 8.26 2.58
N GLU A 170 8.60 7.93 1.61
CA GLU A 170 8.94 7.91 0.17
C GLU A 170 9.43 9.28 -0.30
N ASN A 171 8.78 10.36 0.13
CA ASN A 171 9.17 11.73 -0.23
C ASN A 171 10.57 12.07 0.29
N ASN A 172 10.90 11.66 1.52
CA ASN A 172 12.25 11.85 2.08
C ASN A 172 13.30 11.05 1.29
N VAL A 173 13.00 9.80 0.94
CA VAL A 173 13.89 8.97 0.12
C VAL A 173 14.12 9.60 -1.24
N LEU A 174 13.06 10.01 -1.93
CA LEU A 174 13.14 10.70 -3.22
C LEU A 174 13.95 12.00 -3.11
N TRP A 175 13.71 12.81 -2.07
CA TRP A 175 14.48 14.03 -1.81
C TRP A 175 15.97 13.75 -1.69
N ASN A 176 16.35 12.73 -0.93
CA ASN A 176 17.76 12.35 -0.76
C ASN A 176 18.38 11.87 -2.08
N MET A 177 17.64 11.10 -2.89
CA MET A 177 18.10 10.69 -4.22
C MET A 177 18.31 11.88 -5.15
N LEU A 178 17.38 12.84 -5.19
CA LEU A 178 17.48 14.05 -6.00
C LEU A 178 18.61 14.96 -5.51
N ARG A 179 18.78 15.10 -4.19
CA ARG A 179 19.90 15.84 -3.60
C ARG A 179 21.23 15.23 -4.02
N ALA A 180 21.40 13.91 -3.93
CA ALA A 180 22.60 13.24 -4.39
C ALA A 180 22.86 13.46 -5.89
N TRP A 181 21.81 13.38 -6.71
CA TRP A 181 21.90 13.64 -8.16
C TRP A 181 22.35 15.07 -8.46
N THR A 182 21.80 16.08 -7.78
CA THR A 182 22.20 17.48 -7.98
C THR A 182 23.63 17.77 -7.53
N VAL A 183 24.06 17.24 -6.38
CA VAL A 183 25.44 17.39 -5.87
C VAL A 183 26.44 16.76 -6.83
N ASN A 184 26.13 15.57 -7.38
CA ASN A 184 27.02 14.89 -8.33
C ASN A 184 27.20 15.70 -9.62
N ARG A 185 26.16 16.39 -10.09
CA ARG A 185 26.27 17.32 -11.24
C ARG A 185 27.13 18.55 -10.92
N LYS A 186 27.02 19.07 -9.70
CA LYS A 186 27.75 20.27 -9.26
C LYS A 186 29.23 20.01 -8.96
N LYS A 187 29.65 18.77 -8.67
CA LYS A 187 31.08 18.42 -8.50
C LYS A 187 31.98 18.72 -9.72
N LYS A 188 31.42 19.10 -10.88
CA LYS A 188 32.15 19.59 -12.05
C LYS A 188 32.30 21.13 -12.14
N LYS A 189 31.72 21.92 -11.23
CA LYS A 189 31.91 23.37 -11.18
C LYS A 189 32.04 23.82 -9.72
N HIS A 190 33.19 24.38 -9.37
CA HIS A 190 33.44 24.98 -8.05
C HIS A 190 32.38 26.03 -7.69
N HIS A 191 32.11 26.12 -6.39
CA HIS A 191 31.43 27.21 -5.66
C HIS A 191 29.91 27.39 -5.84
N CYS A 192 29.25 27.55 -4.68
CA CYS A 192 27.89 28.05 -4.44
C CYS A 192 26.70 27.08 -4.63
N MET A 193 26.28 26.50 -3.50
CA MET A 193 24.96 25.89 -3.31
C MET A 193 23.88 26.99 -3.31
N LYS A 194 23.18 27.20 -4.42
CA LYS A 194 21.80 27.73 -4.35
C LYS A 194 20.83 26.58 -4.01
N PRO A 195 20.02 26.69 -2.94
CA PRO A 195 18.97 25.74 -2.61
C PRO A 195 17.91 25.68 -3.71
N LEU A 196 17.41 24.48 -3.99
CA LEU A 196 16.20 24.29 -4.80
C LEU A 196 14.98 24.51 -3.88
N GLU A 197 14.57 25.76 -3.69
CA GLU A 197 13.41 26.12 -2.86
C GLU A 197 12.04 25.94 -3.55
N ASN A 198 11.98 25.41 -4.78
CA ASN A 198 10.72 25.33 -5.53
C ASN A 198 10.07 23.93 -5.58
N ILE A 199 10.26 23.10 -4.55
CA ILE A 199 9.50 21.85 -4.42
C ILE A 199 8.96 21.70 -2.99
N SER A 200 8.16 22.67 -2.52
CA SER A 200 7.36 22.47 -1.30
C SER A 200 6.31 23.56 -1.07
N HIS A 201 5.40 23.82 -2.00
CA HIS A 201 4.10 24.43 -1.64
C HIS A 201 3.01 23.96 -2.60
N THR A 202 2.49 22.75 -2.37
CA THR A 202 1.11 22.45 -2.71
C THR A 202 0.34 22.45 -1.40
N GLU A 203 -0.16 23.64 -1.02
CA GLU A 203 -1.17 23.76 0.01
C GLU A 203 -2.38 22.93 -0.40
N SER A 204 -2.80 22.08 0.53
CA SER A 204 -4.08 21.40 0.44
C SER A 204 -5.14 22.46 0.71
N THR A 205 -5.85 22.89 -0.34
CA THR A 205 -7.12 23.59 -0.18
C THR A 205 -8.24 22.57 -0.30
N GLU A 206 -9.07 22.52 0.74
CA GLU A 206 -10.38 21.86 0.70
C GLU A 206 -11.18 22.43 -0.47
N ASN A 207 -11.92 21.55 -1.16
CA ASN A 207 -12.75 21.78 -2.35
C ASN A 207 -12.00 21.64 -3.69
N GLY A 208 -11.97 20.39 -4.19
CA GLY A 208 -11.28 19.98 -5.41
C GLY A 208 -11.73 20.70 -6.69
N ARG A 209 -11.06 21.81 -7.01
CA ARG A 209 -11.11 22.44 -8.33
C ARG A 209 -9.75 23.06 -8.66
N PHE A 210 -9.00 22.43 -9.57
CA PHE A 210 -7.72 22.97 -10.07
C PHE A 210 -7.97 24.06 -11.11
N LYS A 211 -7.54 25.30 -10.85
CA LYS A 211 -7.41 26.37 -11.87
C LYS A 211 -5.94 26.54 -12.24
N GLN A 212 -5.62 26.50 -13.54
CA GLN A 212 -4.33 26.92 -14.07
C GLN A 212 -4.23 28.45 -14.06
N LYS A 213 -3.16 29.01 -13.49
CA LYS A 213 -2.79 30.43 -13.69
C LYS A 213 -1.72 30.54 -14.77
N LYS A 214 -2.02 31.31 -15.82
CA LYS A 214 -1.08 31.76 -16.87
C LYS A 214 0.09 32.51 -16.22
N GLN A 215 1.33 32.16 -16.59
CA GLN A 215 2.50 32.99 -16.30
C GLN A 215 2.61 34.06 -17.40
N SER A 216 2.47 35.35 -17.02
CA SER A 216 2.89 36.47 -17.86
C SER A 216 4.41 36.58 -17.83
N SER A 217 5.02 36.60 -19.02
CA SER A 217 6.42 36.94 -19.24
C SER A 217 6.60 38.46 -19.17
N THR A 218 7.36 38.95 -18.19
CA THR A 218 7.95 40.30 -18.25
C THR A 218 9.46 40.16 -18.28
N ILE A 219 10.01 40.39 -19.47
CA ILE A 219 11.44 40.61 -19.74
C ILE A 219 11.67 42.12 -19.62
N MET A 220 12.68 42.55 -18.85
CA MET A 220 13.31 43.88 -18.93
C MET A 220 14.76 43.79 -18.39
N PRO A 221 15.69 44.67 -18.81
CA PRO A 221 16.99 44.27 -19.32
C PRO A 221 18.17 44.63 -18.39
N LYS A 222 19.32 44.00 -18.66
CA LYS A 222 20.61 44.31 -18.02
C LYS A 222 21.07 45.72 -18.40
N ARG A 223 21.47 46.53 -17.41
CA ARG A 223 22.28 47.73 -17.63
C ARG A 223 23.76 47.36 -17.72
N LYS A 224 24.47 48.13 -18.56
CA LYS A 224 25.92 48.06 -18.84
C LYS A 224 26.75 48.24 -17.58
#